data_AF-A0A530AGU7-F1
#
_entry.id   AF-A0A530AGU7-F1
#
_cell.length_a   1.000
_cell.length_b   1.000
_cell.length_c   1.000
_cell.angle_alpha   90.00
_cell.angle_beta   90.00
_cell.angle_gamma   90.00
#
_symmetry.space_group_name_H-M   'P 1'
#
loop_
_entity.id
_entity.type
_entity.pdbx_description
1 polymer ?
#
loop_
_entity_poly.entity_id
_entity_poly.type
_entity_poly.pdbx_seq_one_letter_code
_entity_poly.pdbx_strand_id
1 'polypeptide(L)'
;GIIPALQTKQVDVGLAGITIKDERKKVIDFSDGYYDSGFLLMVPVDSTIKGPDDLVGKTLAVKTGTSATDYAKEHFEGTELRLFPNSDNAYLEVATGRADAAMHDTPNVLYYIKTNGQGKVKTVGPQMMAQQYGIAFPKGSP
;
A
#
# COMPACT_ATOMS: atom_id res chain seq x y z
N GLY A 1 -15.55 0.92 -4.59
CA GLY A 1 -14.35 0.13 -4.25
C GLY A 1 -14.55 -1.29 -4.72
N ILE A 2 -13.47 -2.04 -5.02
CA ILE A 2 -13.60 -3.34 -5.66
C ILE A 2 -14.34 -4.38 -4.79
N ILE A 3 -14.09 -4.39 -3.48
CA ILE A 3 -14.75 -5.33 -2.54
C ILE A 3 -16.26 -5.11 -2.49
N PRO A 4 -16.79 -3.89 -2.26
CA PRO A 4 -18.24 -3.65 -2.34
C PRO A 4 -18.87 -4.07 -3.67
N ALA A 5 -18.19 -3.82 -4.80
CA ALA A 5 -18.71 -4.20 -6.12
C ALA A 5 -18.81 -5.72 -6.31
N LEU A 6 -17.87 -6.49 -5.74
CA LEU A 6 -17.94 -7.96 -5.72
C LEU A 6 -19.05 -8.46 -4.79
N GLN A 7 -19.23 -7.84 -3.62
CA GLN A 7 -20.29 -8.21 -2.67
C GLN A 7 -21.69 -8.01 -3.25
N THR A 8 -21.89 -6.94 -4.02
CA THR A 8 -23.17 -6.66 -4.70
C THR A 8 -23.29 -7.36 -6.06
N LYS A 9 -22.29 -8.16 -6.45
CA LYS A 9 -22.21 -8.83 -7.76
C LYS A 9 -22.34 -7.85 -8.96
N GLN A 10 -21.89 -6.61 -8.78
CA GLN A 10 -21.79 -5.65 -9.87
C GLN A 10 -20.63 -5.99 -10.81
N VAL A 11 -19.62 -6.71 -10.30
CA VAL A 11 -18.51 -7.26 -11.07
C VAL A 11 -18.28 -8.72 -10.66
N ASP A 12 -17.81 -9.54 -11.59
CA ASP A 12 -17.58 -10.96 -11.38
C ASP A 12 -16.16 -11.28 -10.87
N VAL A 13 -15.18 -10.43 -11.21
CA VAL A 13 -13.76 -10.65 -10.91
C VAL A 13 -13.07 -9.33 -10.57
N GLY A 14 -12.23 -9.36 -9.54
CA GLY A 14 -11.32 -8.28 -9.17
C GLY A 14 -9.86 -8.72 -9.28
N LEU A 15 -9.12 -8.13 -10.23
CA LEU A 15 -7.66 -8.26 -10.33
C LEU A 15 -7.03 -6.86 -10.24
N ALA A 16 -6.66 -6.45 -9.03
CA ALA A 16 -6.24 -5.08 -8.76
C ALA A 16 -5.18 -4.99 -7.64
N GLY A 17 -4.29 -5.98 -7.55
CA GLY A 17 -3.32 -6.07 -6.44
C GLY A 17 -4.03 -6.21 -5.09
N ILE A 18 -5.06 -7.05 -5.04
CA ILE A 18 -5.91 -7.18 -3.85
C ILE A 18 -5.23 -8.15 -2.89
N THR A 19 -4.71 -7.62 -1.79
CA THR A 19 -4.17 -8.44 -0.70
C THR A 19 -5.23 -9.40 -0.16
N ILE A 20 -4.89 -10.68 -0.06
CA ILE A 20 -5.65 -11.69 0.65
C ILE A 20 -5.58 -11.38 2.16
N LYS A 21 -6.74 -11.18 2.78
CA LYS A 21 -6.89 -10.97 4.24
C LYS A 21 -8.09 -11.73 4.76
N ASP A 22 -8.04 -12.12 6.03
CA ASP A 22 -9.13 -12.88 6.65
C ASP A 22 -10.43 -12.08 6.73
N GLU A 23 -10.39 -10.78 7.00
CA GLU A 23 -11.58 -9.92 6.99
C GLU A 23 -12.21 -9.85 5.60
N ARG A 24 -11.39 -9.86 4.55
CA ARG A 24 -11.87 -9.83 3.16
C ARG A 24 -12.45 -11.19 2.77
N LYS A 25 -11.80 -12.30 3.17
CA LYS A 25 -12.31 -13.67 2.95
C LYS A 25 -13.68 -13.92 3.57
N LYS A 26 -14.08 -13.17 4.61
CA LYS A 26 -15.42 -13.28 5.19
C LYS A 26 -16.53 -12.84 4.23
N VAL A 27 -16.22 -11.95 3.28
CA VAL A 27 -17.23 -11.30 2.43
C VAL A 27 -17.04 -11.53 0.93
N ILE A 28 -15.86 -11.98 0.50
CA ILE A 28 -15.52 -12.34 -0.88
C ILE A 28 -14.66 -13.60 -0.89
N ASP A 29 -14.53 -14.25 -2.04
CA ASP A 29 -13.60 -15.37 -2.24
C ASP A 29 -12.33 -14.90 -2.97
N PHE A 30 -11.26 -15.68 -2.84
CA PHE A 30 -9.99 -15.44 -3.49
C PHE A 30 -9.51 -16.70 -4.21
N SER A 31 -8.78 -16.51 -5.31
CA SER A 31 -7.86 -17.54 -5.83
C SER A 31 -6.73 -17.83 -4.84
N ASP A 32 -5.93 -18.84 -5.17
CA ASP A 32 -4.59 -18.96 -4.60
C ASP A 32 -3.77 -17.67 -4.85
N GLY A 33 -2.82 -17.42 -3.95
CA GLY A 33 -1.93 -16.29 -4.04
C GLY A 33 -1.06 -16.35 -5.30
N TYR A 34 -1.02 -15.26 -6.07
CA TYR A 34 -0.25 -15.20 -7.32
C TYR A 34 1.01 -14.34 -7.22
N TYR A 35 1.17 -13.55 -6.15
CA TYR A 35 2.32 -12.65 -5.97
C TYR A 35 2.51 -12.23 -4.52
N ASP A 36 3.75 -12.32 -4.01
CA ASP A 36 4.15 -11.82 -2.69
C ASP A 36 4.58 -10.35 -2.79
N SER A 37 3.70 -9.41 -2.41
CA SER A 37 3.95 -7.99 -2.65
C SER A 37 4.95 -7.38 -1.68
N GLY A 38 4.75 -7.60 -0.37
CA GLY A 38 5.49 -6.86 0.65
C GLY A 38 5.19 -5.37 0.65
N PHE A 39 5.75 -4.63 1.61
CA PHE A 39 5.67 -3.16 1.66
C PHE A 39 7.05 -2.53 1.55
N LEU A 40 7.13 -1.37 0.88
CA LEU A 40 8.34 -0.55 0.82
C LEU A 40 8.04 0.89 1.20
N LEU A 41 9.06 1.54 1.75
CA LEU A 41 9.07 2.97 1.98
C LEU A 41 9.57 3.71 0.74
N MET A 42 8.94 4.84 0.47
CA MET A 42 9.36 5.83 -0.52
C MET A 42 9.62 7.15 0.20
N VAL A 43 10.74 7.79 -0.09
CA VAL A 43 11.16 9.06 0.52
C VAL A 43 11.68 10.03 -0.56
N PRO A 44 11.81 11.34 -0.29
CA PRO A 44 12.51 12.26 -1.18
C PRO A 44 13.94 11.79 -1.47
N VAL A 45 14.46 12.12 -2.66
CA VAL A 45 15.79 11.65 -3.10
C VAL A 45 16.93 12.11 -2.17
N ASP A 46 16.78 13.28 -1.56
CA ASP A 46 17.69 13.92 -0.61
C ASP A 46 17.39 13.58 0.85
N SER A 47 16.38 12.75 1.11
CA SER A 47 16.03 12.32 2.48
C SER A 47 17.16 11.53 3.15
N THR A 48 17.30 11.76 4.45
CA THR A 48 18.21 11.07 5.37
C THR A 48 17.59 9.82 5.99
N ILE A 49 16.29 9.59 5.83
CA ILE A 49 15.59 8.37 6.27
C ILE A 49 16.19 7.16 5.55
N LYS A 50 16.61 6.14 6.29
CA LYS A 50 17.23 4.92 5.78
C LYS A 50 16.31 3.71 5.87
N GLY A 51 15.26 3.78 6.68
CA GLY A 51 14.32 2.69 6.86
C GLY A 51 13.24 2.98 7.88
N PRO A 52 12.47 1.95 8.28
CA PRO A 52 11.33 2.09 9.19
C PRO A 52 11.66 2.70 10.55
N ASP A 53 12.84 2.40 11.10
CA ASP A 53 13.26 2.87 12.42
C ASP A 53 13.44 4.40 12.49
N ASP A 54 13.61 5.07 11.34
CA ASP A 54 13.77 6.52 11.25
C ASP A 54 12.43 7.28 11.14
N LEU A 55 11.29 6.59 11.20
CA LEU A 55 9.96 7.20 11.03
C LEU A 55 9.40 7.84 12.29
N VAL A 56 9.96 7.58 13.47
CA VAL A 56 9.49 8.19 14.72
C VAL A 56 9.61 9.71 14.65
N GLY A 57 8.50 10.41 14.92
CA GLY A 57 8.38 11.86 14.81
C GLY A 57 8.30 12.38 13.36
N LYS A 58 8.10 11.51 12.37
CA LYS A 58 7.94 11.85 10.95
C LYS A 58 6.50 11.71 10.49
N THR A 59 6.21 12.27 9.32
CA THR A 59 4.93 12.10 8.64
C THR A 59 5.03 10.99 7.59
N LEU A 60 4.17 9.98 7.71
CA LEU A 60 4.02 8.90 6.74
C LEU A 60 2.68 9.04 5.99
N ALA A 61 2.76 9.30 4.69
CA ALA A 61 1.61 9.36 3.80
C ALA A 61 1.20 7.95 3.33
N VAL A 62 -0.03 7.54 3.61
CA VAL A 62 -0.56 6.22 3.22
C VAL A 62 -1.97 6.31 2.66
N LYS A 63 -2.34 5.37 1.79
CA LYS A 63 -3.68 5.29 1.23
C LYS A 63 -4.64 4.54 2.16
N THR A 64 -5.72 5.17 2.56
CA THR A 64 -6.78 4.59 3.41
C THR A 64 -7.33 3.27 2.87
N GLY A 65 -7.63 2.32 3.77
CA GLY A 65 -8.29 1.05 3.45
C GLY A 65 -7.37 0.01 2.81
N THR A 66 -6.06 0.20 2.91
CA THR A 66 -5.03 -0.71 2.41
C THR A 66 -4.37 -1.47 3.54
N SER A 67 -3.78 -2.62 3.23
CA SER A 67 -2.95 -3.40 4.15
C SER A 67 -1.73 -2.65 4.64
N ALA A 68 -1.15 -1.78 3.80
CA ALA A 68 -0.07 -0.89 4.22
C ALA A 68 -0.51 0.08 5.32
N THR A 69 -1.73 0.62 5.25
CA THR A 69 -2.25 1.48 6.34
C THR A 69 -2.47 0.71 7.64
N ASP A 70 -2.99 -0.51 7.54
CA ASP A 70 -3.21 -1.35 8.73
C ASP A 70 -1.86 -1.68 9.39
N TYR A 71 -0.86 -2.09 8.60
CA TYR A 71 0.50 -2.34 9.06
C TYR A 71 1.14 -1.09 9.69
N ALA A 72 1.01 0.08 9.07
CA ALA A 72 1.56 1.33 9.60
C ALA A 72 0.97 1.67 10.98
N LYS A 73 -0.34 1.47 11.17
CA LYS A 73 -1.01 1.73 12.45
C LYS A 73 -0.54 0.80 13.57
N GLU A 74 -0.19 -0.43 13.23
CA GLU A 74 0.24 -1.44 14.20
C GLU A 74 1.74 -1.32 14.55
N HIS A 75 2.58 -0.90 13.59
CA HIS A 75 4.03 -0.99 13.73
C HIS A 75 4.76 0.36 13.87
N PHE A 76 4.15 1.48 13.46
CA PHE A 76 4.82 2.79 13.44
C PHE A 76 4.29 3.73 14.52
N GLU A 77 4.45 3.31 15.78
CA GLU A 77 4.19 4.15 16.93
C GLU A 77 5.05 5.44 16.89
N GLY A 78 4.44 6.57 17.24
CA GLY A 78 5.11 7.88 17.19
C GLY A 78 5.32 8.46 15.78
N THR A 79 4.83 7.81 14.73
CA THR A 79 4.79 8.35 13.35
C THR A 79 3.42 8.98 13.07
N GLU A 80 3.39 10.20 12.52
CA GLU A 80 2.13 10.83 12.09
C GLU A 80 1.65 10.18 10.79
N LEU A 81 0.53 9.45 10.85
CA LEU A 81 -0.08 8.87 9.64
C LEU A 81 -0.99 9.87 8.96
N ARG A 82 -0.62 10.30 7.74
CA ARG A 82 -1.48 11.12 6.88
C ARG A 82 -2.19 10.23 5.87
N LEU A 83 -3.52 10.19 5.99
CA LEU A 83 -4.37 9.28 5.22
C LEU A 83 -4.89 9.93 3.94
N PHE A 84 -4.79 9.22 2.82
CA PHE A 84 -5.23 9.69 1.51
C PHE A 84 -6.24 8.72 0.86
N PRO A 85 -7.20 9.24 0.07
CA PRO A 85 -8.12 8.38 -0.68
C PRO A 85 -7.45 7.65 -1.86
N ASN A 86 -6.34 8.17 -2.38
CA ASN A 86 -5.59 7.61 -3.50
C ASN A 86 -4.08 7.56 -3.18
N SER A 87 -3.35 6.67 -3.84
CA SER A 87 -1.89 6.54 -3.63
C SER A 87 -1.13 7.69 -4.30
N ASP A 88 -1.65 8.21 -5.42
CA ASP A 88 -0.99 9.28 -6.17
C ASP A 88 -0.85 10.57 -5.35
N ASN A 89 -1.86 10.96 -4.56
CA ASN A 89 -1.78 12.12 -3.68
C ASN A 89 -0.82 11.85 -2.50
N ALA A 90 -0.82 10.63 -1.96
CA ALA A 90 0.13 10.26 -0.90
C ALA A 90 1.57 10.38 -1.40
N TYR A 91 1.85 9.89 -2.61
CA TYR A 91 3.16 9.99 -3.25
C TYR A 91 3.54 11.43 -3.63
N LEU A 92 2.57 12.23 -4.06
CA LEU A 92 2.79 13.64 -4.37
C LEU A 92 3.23 14.43 -3.14
N GLU A 93 2.67 14.14 -1.97
CA GLU A 93 3.05 14.81 -0.72
C GLU A 93 4.51 14.52 -0.35
N VAL A 94 5.00 13.32 -0.62
CA VAL A 94 6.42 12.99 -0.47
C VAL A 94 7.26 13.68 -1.54
N ALA A 95 6.87 13.59 -2.81
CA ALA A 95 7.62 14.20 -3.92
C ALA A 95 7.69 15.74 -3.85
N THR A 96 6.82 16.37 -3.06
CA THR A 96 6.79 17.82 -2.82
C THR A 96 7.29 18.22 -1.44
N GLY A 97 7.77 17.26 -0.63
CA GLY A 97 8.32 17.52 0.71
C GLY A 97 7.30 17.91 1.78
N ARG A 98 6.01 17.63 1.56
CA ARG A 98 4.92 17.86 2.53
C ARG A 98 4.70 16.68 3.48
N ALA A 99 5.24 15.51 3.14
CA ALA A 99 5.35 14.34 3.99
C ALA A 99 6.78 13.77 3.89
N ASP A 100 7.28 13.16 4.96
CA ASP A 100 8.66 12.66 5.01
C ASP A 100 8.82 11.32 4.26
N ALA A 101 7.79 10.48 4.29
CA ALA A 101 7.78 9.18 3.65
C ALA A 101 6.37 8.80 3.16
N ALA A 102 6.29 7.82 2.27
CA ALA A 102 5.09 7.08 1.95
C ALA A 102 5.36 5.58 2.01
N MET A 103 4.30 4.80 2.24
CA MET A 103 4.38 3.34 2.22
C MET A 103 3.24 2.74 1.42
N HIS A 104 3.57 1.76 0.60
CA HIS A 104 2.59 0.91 -0.09
C HIS A 104 3.25 -0.42 -0.47
N ASP A 105 2.47 -1.30 -1.09
CA ASP A 105 2.96 -2.48 -1.76
C ASP A 105 4.17 -2.21 -2.68
N THR A 106 5.21 -3.02 -2.58
CA THR A 106 6.46 -2.91 -3.36
C THR A 106 6.25 -2.64 -4.86
N PRO A 107 5.44 -3.42 -5.61
CA PRO A 107 5.27 -3.19 -7.04
C PRO A 107 4.66 -1.82 -7.34
N ASN A 108 3.80 -1.30 -6.45
CA ASN A 108 3.17 0.01 -6.63
C ASN A 108 4.18 1.15 -6.43
N VAL A 109 4.98 1.07 -5.36
CA VAL A 109 6.04 2.05 -5.06
C VAL A 109 7.07 2.08 -6.19
N LEU A 110 7.58 0.91 -6.60
CA LEU A 110 8.60 0.81 -7.65
C LEU A 110 8.07 1.29 -9.01
N TYR A 111 6.81 0.98 -9.33
CA TYR A 111 6.18 1.49 -10.56
C TYR A 111 6.12 3.01 -10.55
N TYR A 112 5.63 3.63 -9.46
CA TYR A 112 5.56 5.09 -9.36
C TYR A 112 6.93 5.73 -9.52
N ILE A 113 7.96 5.24 -8.82
CA ILE A 113 9.33 5.78 -8.93
C ILE A 113 9.81 5.74 -10.39
N LYS A 114 9.55 4.64 -11.10
CA LYS A 114 9.95 4.44 -12.49
C LYS A 114 9.20 5.36 -13.47
N THR A 115 7.91 5.62 -13.26
CA THR A 115 7.07 6.32 -14.24
C THR A 115 6.84 7.79 -13.90
N ASN A 116 6.54 8.10 -12.65
CA ASN A 116 6.07 9.41 -12.19
C ASN A 116 7.01 10.05 -11.16
N GLY A 117 7.95 9.29 -10.59
CA GLY A 117 8.88 9.76 -9.57
C GLY A 117 9.85 10.83 -10.07
N GLN A 118 10.17 10.86 -11.37
CA GLN A 118 10.98 11.90 -12.03
C GLN A 118 12.31 12.21 -11.29
N GLY A 119 12.93 11.19 -10.67
CA GLY A 119 14.16 11.34 -9.88
C GLY A 119 14.00 12.11 -8.55
N LYS A 120 12.78 12.47 -8.14
CA LYS A 120 12.50 13.22 -6.91
C LYS A 120 12.36 12.33 -5.68
N VAL A 121 12.15 11.04 -5.88
CA VAL A 121 11.87 10.06 -4.82
C VAL A 121 12.67 8.78 -5.04
N LYS A 122 12.95 8.08 -3.95
CA LYS A 122 13.69 6.80 -3.92
C LYS A 122 13.05 5.85 -2.89
N THR A 123 13.34 4.55 -3.00
CA THR A 123 13.03 3.59 -1.93
C THR A 123 14.14 3.54 -0.88
N VAL A 124 13.77 3.19 0.36
CA VAL A 124 14.71 2.98 1.47
C VAL A 124 14.24 1.83 2.35
N GLY A 125 15.18 1.24 3.10
CA GLY A 125 14.93 0.13 4.01
C GLY A 125 14.68 -1.22 3.32
N PRO A 126 14.57 -2.30 4.13
CA PRO A 126 14.18 -3.60 3.63
C PRO A 126 12.68 -3.63 3.25
N GLN A 127 12.31 -4.58 2.40
CA GLN A 127 10.90 -4.91 2.20
C GLN A 127 10.32 -5.46 3.52
N MET A 128 9.22 -4.87 3.96
CA MET A 128 8.46 -5.30 5.14
C MET A 128 7.40 -6.33 4.75
N MET A 129 6.79 -6.97 5.77
CA MET A 129 5.77 -8.02 5.71
C MET A 129 5.25 -8.34 4.30
N ALA A 130 5.67 -9.50 3.76
CA ALA A 130 5.10 -10.02 2.53
C ALA A 130 3.63 -10.39 2.73
N GLN A 131 2.79 -10.01 1.77
CA GLN A 131 1.39 -10.41 1.72
C GLN A 131 1.06 -10.85 0.30
N GLN A 132 0.16 -11.81 0.18
CA GLN A 132 -0.20 -12.36 -1.13
C GLN A 132 -1.33 -11.57 -1.78
N TYR A 133 -1.16 -11.29 -3.07
CA TYR A 133 -2.27 -10.90 -3.93
C TYR A 133 -3.05 -12.11 -4.38
N GLY A 134 -4.37 -11.96 -4.42
CA GLY A 134 -5.28 -12.95 -4.99
C GLY A 134 -6.23 -12.30 -5.99
N ILE A 135 -6.74 -13.10 -6.92
CA ILE A 135 -7.89 -12.73 -7.74
C ILE A 135 -9.12 -12.82 -6.84
N ALA A 136 -9.89 -11.74 -6.74
CA ALA A 136 -11.05 -11.67 -5.87
C ALA A 136 -12.34 -11.98 -6.66
N PHE A 137 -13.26 -12.70 -6.05
CA PHE A 137 -14.54 -13.12 -6.61
C PHE A 137 -15.69 -12.82 -5.63
N PRO A 138 -16.94 -12.70 -6.10
CA PRO A 138 -18.10 -12.75 -5.22
C PRO A 138 -18.06 -14.00 -4.31
N LYS A 139 -18.64 -13.89 -3.12
CA LYS A 139 -18.70 -15.03 -2.19
C LYS A 139 -19.52 -16.19 -2.78
N GLY A 140 -19.03 -17.41 -2.61
CA GLY A 140 -19.61 -18.64 -3.14
C GLY A 140 -19.29 -18.90 -4.61
N SER A 141 -18.26 -18.26 -5.15
CA SER A 141 -17.80 -18.55 -6.52
C SER A 141 -17.21 -19.97 -6.61
N PRO A 142 -17.50 -20.70 -7.70
CA PRO A 142 -17.10 -22.10 -7.87
C PRO A 142 -15.59 -22.28 -8.10
#